data_AF-A0A8J6MPY3-F1
#
_entry.id   AF-A0A8J6MPY3-F1
#
_cell.length_a   1.000
_cell.length_b   1.000
_cell.length_c   1.000
_cell.angle_alpha   90.00
_cell.angle_beta   90.00
_cell.angle_gamma   90.00
#
_symmetry.space_group_name_H-M   'P 1'
#
loop_
_entity.id
_entity.type
_entity.pdbx_description
1 polymer ?
#
loop_
_entity_poly.entity_id
_entity_poly.type
_entity_poly.pdbx_seq_one_letter_code
_entity_poly.pdbx_strand_id
1 'polypeptide(L)'
;MFVFAFIVSFVAIAAIIAPLVLGQGGRLASASSLNSPERLLATKKAILLRYLEDERFFEAKKITRLTWDQRKQYLSNRYIDAARRLDYIEDLIAVQKAKGDAAHG
;
A
#
# COMPACT_ATOMS: atom_id res chain seq x y z
N MET A 1 31.25 2.51 -41.56
CA MET A 1 31.21 3.14 -40.22
C MET A 1 29.89 3.83 -39.89
N PHE A 2 29.24 4.54 -40.82
CA PHE A 2 27.96 5.23 -40.56
C PHE A 2 26.79 4.31 -40.13
N VAL A 3 26.69 3.11 -40.71
CA VAL A 3 25.63 2.14 -40.35
C VAL A 3 25.77 1.67 -38.89
N PHE A 4 27.00 1.44 -38.43
CA PHE A 4 27.26 1.04 -37.05
C PHE A 4 26.91 2.17 -36.06
N ALA A 5 27.25 3.42 -36.41
CA ALA A 5 26.89 4.58 -35.59
C ALA A 5 25.37 4.77 -35.47
N PHE A 6 24.62 4.51 -36.55
CA PHE A 6 23.15 4.55 -36.53
C PHE A 6 22.54 3.49 -35.61
N ILE A 7 23.03 2.25 -35.68
CA ILE A 7 22.55 1.16 -34.82
C ILE A 7 22.83 1.47 -33.34
N VAL A 8 24.04 1.93 -33.03
CA VAL A 8 24.43 2.29 -31.65
C VAL A 8 23.59 3.47 -31.12
N SER A 9 23.32 4.47 -31.95
CA SER A 9 22.48 5.62 -31.57
C SER A 9 21.03 5.18 -31.27
N PHE A 10 20.47 4.28 -32.07
CA PHE A 10 19.11 3.77 -31.85
C PHE A 10 18.99 2.94 -30.57
N VAL A 11 19.98 2.09 -30.28
CA VAL A 11 20.05 1.32 -29.03
C VAL A 11 20.20 2.24 -27.81
N ALA A 12 21.01 3.29 -27.92
CA ALA A 12 21.19 4.27 -26.85
C ALA A 12 19.88 5.02 -26.53
N ILE A 13 19.14 5.44 -27.55
CA ILE A 13 17.83 6.09 -27.38
C ILE A 13 16.82 5.11 -26.76
N ALA A 14 16.79 3.86 -27.23
CA ALA A 14 15.92 2.83 -26.67
C ALA A 14 16.24 2.55 -25.19
N ALA A 15 17.51 2.54 -24.80
CA ALA A 15 17.93 2.36 -23.40
C ALA A 15 17.53 3.53 -22.49
N ILE A 16 17.44 4.75 -23.03
CA ILE A 16 17.00 5.94 -22.28
C ILE A 16 15.48 5.98 -22.13
N ILE A 17 14.72 5.54 -23.14
CA ILE A 17 13.25 5.59 -23.15
C ILE A 17 12.63 4.36 -22.46
N ALA A 18 13.28 3.19 -22.53
CA ALA A 18 12.78 1.94 -21.94
C ALA A 18 12.39 2.04 -20.46
N PRO A 19 13.16 2.73 -19.57
CA PRO A 19 12.79 2.89 -18.16
C PRO A 19 11.51 3.71 -17.97
N LEU A 20 11.23 4.68 -18.86
CA LEU A 20 10.03 5.51 -18.79
C LEU A 20 8.77 4.71 -19.14
N VAL A 21 8.85 3.79 -20.11
CA VAL A 21 7.69 3.03 -20.61
C VAL A 21 7.49 1.74 -19.81
N LEU A 22 8.55 1.03 -19.44
CA LEU A 22 8.46 -0.26 -18.74
C LEU A 22 8.42 -0.12 -17.21
N GLY A 23 8.92 0.97 -16.63
CA GLY A 23 9.03 1.15 -15.18
C GLY A 23 7.76 1.65 -14.48
N GLN A 24 6.84 2.30 -15.20
CA GLN A 24 5.66 2.93 -14.60
C GLN A 24 4.58 1.92 -14.18
N GLY A 25 4.40 0.83 -14.95
CA GLY A 25 3.37 -0.17 -14.66
C GLY A 25 3.59 -0.93 -13.34
N GLY A 26 4.84 -1.23 -12.98
CA GLY A 26 5.16 -1.98 -11.76
C GLY A 26 4.90 -1.20 -10.46
N ARG A 27 5.11 0.12 -10.45
CA ARG A 27 4.87 0.97 -9.27
C ARG A 27 3.37 1.20 -9.04
N LEU A 28 2.60 1.36 -10.12
CA LEU A 28 1.13 1.45 -10.06
C LEU A 28 0.49 0.13 -9.61
N ALA A 29 0.96 -1.00 -10.14
CA ALA A 29 0.51 -2.32 -9.71
C ALA A 29 0.86 -2.61 -8.24
N SER A 30 2.07 -2.22 -7.80
CA SER A 30 2.50 -2.33 -6.40
C SER A 30 1.64 -1.46 -5.47
N ALA A 31 1.38 -0.20 -5.84
CA ALA A 31 0.55 0.73 -5.06
C ALA A 31 -0.92 0.29 -4.99
N SER A 32 -1.46 -0.26 -6.07
CA SER A 32 -2.79 -0.88 -6.09
C SER A 32 -2.85 -2.11 -5.17
N SER A 33 -1.82 -2.96 -5.22
CA SER A 33 -1.76 -4.16 -4.37
C SER A 33 -1.68 -3.85 -2.87
N LEU A 34 -1.10 -2.72 -2.47
CA LEU A 34 -0.99 -2.30 -1.07
C LEU A 34 -2.32 -1.75 -0.50
N ASN A 35 -3.20 -1.28 -1.37
CA ASN A 35 -4.50 -0.71 -1.01
C ASN A 35 -5.67 -1.66 -1.33
N SER A 36 -5.43 -2.96 -1.53
CA SER A 36 -6.56 -3.87 -1.65
C SER A 36 -7.31 -3.99 -0.30
N PRO A 37 -8.65 -4.08 -0.31
CA PRO A 37 -9.45 -4.20 0.92
C PRO A 37 -8.96 -5.35 1.82
N GLU A 38 -8.65 -6.50 1.23
CA GLU A 38 -8.15 -7.67 1.94
C GLU A 38 -6.86 -7.41 2.70
N ARG A 39 -5.90 -6.71 2.07
CA ARG A 39 -4.63 -6.38 2.73
C ARG A 39 -4.80 -5.32 3.81
N LEU A 40 -5.68 -4.34 3.61
CA LEU A 40 -5.99 -3.34 4.62
C LEU A 40 -6.68 -3.98 5.83
N LEU A 41 -7.60 -4.92 5.60
CA LEU A 41 -8.24 -5.72 6.65
C LEU A 41 -7.21 -6.57 7.40
N ALA A 42 -6.34 -7.28 6.70
CA ALA A 42 -5.26 -8.06 7.30
C ALA A 42 -4.32 -7.18 8.14
N THR A 43 -3.95 -6.01 7.61
CA THR A 43 -3.11 -5.03 8.31
C THR A 43 -3.78 -4.53 9.59
N LYS A 44 -5.07 -4.15 9.52
CA LYS A 44 -5.87 -3.72 10.67
C LYS A 44 -5.90 -4.79 11.77
N LYS A 45 -6.10 -6.07 11.39
CA LYS A 45 -6.08 -7.20 12.33
C LYS A 45 -4.70 -7.44 12.93
N ALA A 46 -3.64 -7.40 12.13
CA ALA A 46 -2.26 -7.58 12.61
C ALA A 46 -1.86 -6.49 13.62
N ILE A 47 -2.23 -5.24 13.37
CA ILE A 47 -1.97 -4.12 14.30
C ILE A 47 -2.70 -4.34 15.63
N LEU A 48 -3.97 -4.77 15.58
CA LEU A 48 -4.74 -5.06 16.80
C LEU A 48 -4.13 -6.20 17.62
N LEU A 49 -3.72 -7.29 16.97
CA LEU A 49 -3.05 -8.40 17.65
C LEU A 49 -1.75 -7.93 18.33
N ARG A 50 -0.97 -7.10 17.63
CA ARG A 50 0.26 -6.56 18.20
C ARG A 50 -0.01 -5.62 19.37
N TYR A 51 -1.05 -4.81 19.30
CA TYR A 51 -1.46 -3.95 20.41
C TYR A 51 -1.75 -4.77 21.66
N LEU A 52 -2.54 -5.84 21.53
CA LEU A 52 -2.90 -6.72 22.65
C LEU A 52 -1.67 -7.45 23.21
N GLU A 53 -0.73 -7.83 22.34
CA GLU A 53 0.54 -8.42 22.76
C GLU A 53 1.39 -7.42 23.58
N ASP A 54 1.56 -6.19 23.09
CA ASP A 54 2.31 -5.15 23.79
C ASP A 54 1.62 -4.74 25.11
N GLU A 55 0.29 -4.75 25.16
CA GLU A 55 -0.50 -4.53 26.39
C GLU A 55 -0.21 -5.61 27.43
N ARG A 56 -0.26 -6.89 27.03
CA ARG A 56 0.11 -8.01 27.92
C ARG A 56 1.56 -7.94 28.38
N PHE A 57 2.48 -7.49 27.53
CA PHE A 57 3.89 -7.29 27.92
C PHE A 57 4.06 -6.13 28.90
N PHE A 58 3.27 -5.07 28.76
CA PHE A 58 3.27 -3.97 29.73
C PHE A 58 2.71 -4.42 31.08
N GLU A 59 1.57 -5.13 31.10
CA GLU A 59 0.99 -5.71 32.32
C GLU A 59 1.93 -6.69 33.01
N ALA A 60 2.64 -7.51 32.23
CA ALA A 60 3.68 -8.42 32.72
C ALA A 60 5.00 -7.70 33.11
N LYS A 61 5.04 -6.36 33.08
CA LYS A 61 6.21 -5.52 33.38
C LYS A 61 7.46 -5.85 32.54
N LYS A 62 7.27 -6.43 31.35
CA LYS A 62 8.36 -6.75 30.40
C LYS A 62 8.81 -5.54 29.59
N ILE A 63 7.97 -4.51 29.48
CA ILE A 63 8.30 -3.24 28.85
C ILE A 63 8.02 -2.08 29.80
N THR A 64 8.77 -0.99 29.64
CA THR A 64 8.60 0.22 30.46
C THR A 64 7.36 1.00 30.06
N ARG A 65 6.87 1.87 30.95
CA ARG A 65 5.74 2.75 30.65
C ARG A 65 5.98 3.64 29.43
N LEU A 66 7.17 4.22 29.33
CA LEU A 66 7.55 5.06 28.19
C LEU A 66 7.47 4.29 26.87
N THR A 67 8.02 3.07 26.82
CA THR A 67 7.96 2.21 25.63
C THR A 67 6.52 1.83 25.29
N TRP A 68 5.71 1.53 26.30
CA TRP A 68 4.29 1.23 26.09
C TRP A 68 3.54 2.42 25.49
N ASP A 69 3.69 3.62 26.07
CA ASP A 69 2.97 4.80 25.59
C ASP A 69 3.36 5.16 24.14
N GLN A 70 4.64 5.06 23.78
CA GLN A 70 5.12 5.26 22.41
C GLN A 70 4.54 4.24 21.43
N ARG A 71 4.59 2.94 21.77
CA ARG A 71 4.06 1.86 20.91
C ARG A 71 2.55 1.96 20.77
N LYS A 72 1.84 2.24 21.88
CA LYS A 72 0.41 2.45 21.92
C LYS A 72 -0.02 3.55 20.96
N GLN A 73 0.64 4.72 21.02
CA GLN A 73 0.34 5.85 20.15
C GLN A 73 0.59 5.50 18.67
N TYR A 74 1.74 4.88 18.38
CA TYR A 74 2.08 4.46 17.02
C TYR A 74 1.05 3.47 16.45
N LEU A 75 0.75 2.39 17.17
CA LEU A 75 -0.18 1.35 16.73
C LEU A 75 -1.60 1.90 16.55
N SER A 76 -2.05 2.77 17.47
CA SER A 76 -3.38 3.40 17.37
C SER A 76 -3.50 4.26 16.11
N ASN A 77 -2.48 5.08 15.82
CA ASN A 77 -2.46 5.92 14.61
C ASN A 77 -2.46 5.06 13.33
N ARG A 78 -1.65 4.00 13.28
CA ARG A 78 -1.61 3.08 12.13
C ARG A 78 -2.92 2.32 11.96
N TYR A 79 -3.58 1.95 13.04
CA TYR A 79 -4.89 1.30 13.01
C TYR A 79 -5.95 2.23 12.40
N ILE A 80 -6.03 3.47 12.88
CA ILE A 80 -6.98 4.47 12.39
C ILE A 80 -6.75 4.76 10.90
N ASP A 81 -5.48 4.91 10.49
CA ASP A 81 -5.11 5.10 9.07
C ASP A 81 -5.57 3.91 8.21
N ALA A 82 -5.28 2.67 8.62
CA ALA A 82 -5.71 1.48 7.88
C ALA A 82 -7.24 1.36 7.80
N ALA A 83 -7.95 1.68 8.89
CA ALA A 83 -9.41 1.64 8.94
C ALA A 83 -10.04 2.69 8.02
N ARG A 84 -9.55 3.93 8.02
CA ARG A 84 -10.06 5.00 7.13
C ARG A 84 -9.82 4.69 5.66
N ARG A 85 -8.67 4.12 5.33
CA ARG A 85 -8.37 3.70 3.94
C ARG A 85 -9.28 2.57 3.49
N LEU A 86 -9.56 1.61 4.38
CA LEU A 86 -10.47 0.51 4.08
C LEU A 86 -11.87 1.05 3.78
N ASP A 87 -12.40 1.91 4.66
CA ASP A 87 -13.71 2.54 4.54
C ASP A 87 -13.84 3.31 3.21
N TYR A 88 -12.85 4.15 2.90
CA TYR A 88 -12.81 4.89 1.64
C TYR A 88 -12.83 3.99 0.40
N ILE A 89 -12.12 2.86 0.43
CA ILE A 89 -12.04 1.95 -0.72
C ILE A 89 -13.33 1.13 -0.85
N GLU A 90 -13.93 0.72 0.26
CA GLU A 90 -15.24 0.06 0.26
C GLU A 90 -16.33 0.98 -0.32
N ASP A 91 -16.33 2.26 0.05
CA ASP A 91 -17.22 3.28 -0.53
C ASP A 91 -16.99 3.45 -2.04
N LEU A 92 -15.74 3.54 -2.50
CA LEU A 92 -15.44 3.65 -3.92
C LEU A 92 -15.93 2.44 -4.72
N ILE A 93 -15.76 1.23 -4.17
CA ILE A 93 -16.24 -0.01 -4.80
C ILE A 93 -17.77 0.00 -4.89
N ALA A 94 -18.45 0.41 -3.81
CA ALA A 94 -19.91 0.51 -3.78
C ALA A 94 -20.43 1.50 -4.83
N VAL A 95 -19.82 2.69 -4.94
CA VAL A 95 -20.18 3.70 -5.94
C VAL A 95 -19.94 3.21 -7.38
N GLN A 96 -18.82 2.53 -7.63
CA GLN A 96 -18.54 1.96 -8.95
C GLN A 96 -19.55 0.89 -9.35
N LYS A 97 -19.92 0.02 -8.40
CA LYS A 97 -20.93 -1.01 -8.64
C LYS A 97 -22.29 -0.40 -8.97
N ALA A 98 -22.75 0.57 -8.19
CA ALA A 98 -24.01 1.27 -8.44
C ALA A 98 -24.05 1.96 -9.82
N LYS A 99 -22.94 2.54 -10.27
CA LYS A 99 -22.83 3.13 -11.62
C LYS A 99 -22.81 2.09 -12.74
N GLY A 100 -22.16 0.95 -12.53
CA GLY A 100 -22.15 -0.17 -13.47
C GLY A 100 -23.55 -0.76 -13.67
N ASP A 101 -24.27 -0.97 -12.57
CA ASP A 101 -25.64 -1.51 -12.61
C ASP A 101 -26.62 -0.53 -13.30
N ALA A 102 -26.46 0.79 -13.08
CA ALA A 102 -27.27 1.81 -13.73
C ALA A 102 -26.95 2.03 -15.23
N ALA A 103 -25.80 1.56 -15.72
CA ALA A 103 -25.42 1.64 -17.13
C ALA A 103 -25.84 0.40 -17.94
N HIS A 104 -26.24 -0.68 -17.26
CA HIS A 104 -26.62 -1.96 -17.86
C HIS A 104 -28.08 -2.37 -17.61
N GLY A 105 -28.87 -1.54 -16.93
CA GLY A 105 -30.33 -1.67 -16.79
C GLY A 105 -31.07 -0.67 -17.67
#